data_AF-A0A4Z0N860-F1
#
_entry.id   AF-A0A4Z0N860-F1
#
_cell.length_a   1.000
_cell.length_b   1.000
_cell.length_c   1.000
_cell.angle_alpha   90.00
_cell.angle_beta   90.00
_cell.angle_gamma   90.00
#
_symmetry.space_group_name_H-M   'P 1'
#
loop_
_entity.id
_entity.type
_entity.pdbx_description
1 polymer ?
#
loop_
_entity_poly.entity_id
_entity_poly.type
_entity_poly.pdbx_seq_one_letter_code
_entity_poly.pdbx_strand_id
1 'polypeptide(L)'
;MNVVAIVAQPAFSRPHSLVYFLAIAACLVVTCIPLFSRRDRRWQRWVFWSGVCGVAVFCFLAALPQWGTAIFVAVFSVGYLSFSAYFATPYIKIGGRIYAFHIDDSEPDRAPDEPPPGAGDPDYDPYPDSYAGSVTAPKMWWLMVPGMALCSFNVATALVSAGKRSWVDVAAAAAVVVIAAGFGYMDSSWRYRIARGQTVQFVLVGVLTGGMFTLLYLTAYRIAQRWPFRPKISSEYIVHPHLRKPDTESPQAPLE
;
A
#
# COMPACT_ATOMS: atom_id res chain seq x y z
N MET A 1 21.11 -25.60 5.88
CA MET A 1 20.94 -25.62 4.41
C MET A 1 20.31 -24.29 4.00
N ASN A 2 20.96 -23.51 3.13
CA ASN A 2 20.46 -22.21 2.70
C ASN A 2 19.27 -22.36 1.75
N VAL A 3 18.08 -21.97 2.20
CA VAL A 3 16.82 -21.95 1.40
C VAL A 3 17.01 -21.15 0.09
N VAL A 4 17.88 -20.14 0.11
CA VAL A 4 18.24 -19.32 -1.05
C VAL A 4 18.99 -20.12 -2.13
N ALA A 5 19.82 -21.11 -1.75
CA ALA A 5 20.64 -21.85 -2.72
C ALA A 5 19.85 -22.87 -3.55
N ILE A 6 18.68 -23.31 -3.08
CA ILE A 6 17.82 -24.25 -3.81
C ILE A 6 16.97 -23.52 -4.87
N VAL A 7 16.67 -22.24 -4.65
CA VAL A 7 15.83 -21.43 -5.55
C VAL A 7 16.66 -20.61 -6.54
N ALA A 8 17.93 -20.32 -6.24
CA ALA A 8 18.67 -19.26 -6.94
C ALA A 8 19.40 -19.66 -8.24
N GLN A 9 19.50 -20.94 -8.64
CA GLN A 9 20.15 -21.27 -9.91
C GLN A 9 19.44 -22.41 -10.66
N PRO A 10 18.82 -22.13 -11.84
CA PRO A 10 18.43 -23.18 -12.76
C PRO A 10 19.70 -23.83 -13.30
N ALA A 11 20.21 -24.83 -12.59
CA ALA A 11 21.34 -25.60 -13.06
C ALA A 11 20.84 -26.52 -14.17
N PHE A 12 21.36 -26.37 -15.38
CA PHE A 12 21.10 -27.28 -16.51
C PHE A 12 21.39 -28.76 -16.16
N SER A 13 22.13 -29.01 -15.08
CA SER A 13 22.43 -30.34 -14.54
C SER A 13 21.25 -31.04 -13.84
N ARG A 14 20.10 -30.37 -13.60
CA ARG A 14 18.92 -30.97 -12.96
C ARG A 14 17.64 -30.72 -13.78
N PRO A 15 17.31 -31.58 -14.76
CA PRO A 15 16.21 -31.33 -15.69
C PRO A 15 14.84 -31.19 -15.02
N HIS A 16 14.59 -31.88 -13.89
CA HIS A 16 13.34 -31.75 -13.13
C HIS A 16 13.15 -30.33 -12.57
N SER A 17 14.21 -29.70 -12.06
CA SER A 17 14.15 -28.33 -11.51
C SER A 17 13.88 -27.28 -12.59
N LEU A 18 14.40 -27.52 -13.81
CA LEU A 18 14.17 -26.66 -14.95
C LEU A 18 12.71 -26.72 -15.44
N VAL A 19 12.09 -27.90 -15.45
CA VAL A 19 10.67 -28.06 -15.80
C VAL A 19 9.78 -27.25 -14.85
N TYR A 20 9.98 -27.38 -13.54
CA TYR A 20 9.18 -26.62 -12.57
C TYR A 20 9.43 -25.12 -12.64
N PHE A 21 10.69 -24.70 -12.85
CA PHE A 21 11.02 -23.29 -13.04
C PHE A 21 10.27 -22.69 -14.24
N LEU A 22 10.30 -23.36 -15.39
CA LEU A 22 9.58 -22.92 -16.58
C LEU A 22 8.06 -22.91 -16.37
N ALA A 23 7.53 -23.90 -15.67
CA ALA A 23 6.10 -23.96 -15.32
C ALA A 23 5.69 -22.78 -14.41
N ILE A 24 6.48 -22.47 -13.38
CA ILE A 24 6.26 -21.30 -12.52
C ILE A 24 6.33 -20.02 -13.34
N ALA A 25 7.33 -19.85 -14.20
CA ALA A 25 7.47 -18.68 -15.05
C ALA A 25 6.27 -18.51 -16.00
N ALA A 26 5.79 -19.60 -16.61
CA ALA A 26 4.59 -19.59 -17.44
C ALA A 26 3.34 -19.19 -16.63
N CYS A 27 3.16 -19.72 -15.43
CA CYS A 27 2.04 -19.33 -14.56
C CYS A 27 2.12 -17.85 -14.14
N LEU A 28 3.32 -17.33 -13.85
CA LEU A 28 3.52 -15.90 -13.58
C LEU A 28 3.15 -15.04 -14.80
N VAL A 29 3.53 -15.45 -16.01
CA VAL A 29 3.09 -14.77 -17.23
C VAL A 29 1.57 -14.75 -17.32
N VAL A 30 0.89 -15.87 -17.04
CA VAL A 30 -0.58 -15.93 -16.99
C VAL A 30 -1.17 -14.95 -15.99
N THR A 31 -0.56 -14.79 -14.80
CA THR A 31 -1.03 -13.80 -13.81
C THR A 31 -0.94 -12.35 -14.29
N CYS A 32 -0.04 -12.06 -15.23
CA CYS A 32 0.14 -10.71 -15.78
C CYS A 32 -0.77 -10.42 -17.00
N ILE A 33 -1.33 -11.43 -17.67
CA ILE A 33 -2.22 -11.25 -18.83
C ILE A 33 -3.38 -10.29 -18.55
N PRO A 34 -4.08 -10.39 -17.40
CA PRO A 34 -5.19 -9.49 -17.08
C PRO A 34 -4.83 -7.99 -17.10
N LEU A 35 -3.59 -7.62 -16.80
CA LEU A 35 -3.13 -6.22 -16.75
C LEU A 35 -3.17 -5.54 -18.12
N PHE A 36 -3.07 -6.31 -19.21
CA PHE A 36 -3.08 -5.81 -20.58
C PHE A 36 -4.42 -6.04 -21.30
N SER A 37 -5.38 -6.67 -20.62
CA SER A 37 -6.65 -7.08 -21.23
C SER A 37 -7.78 -6.11 -20.88
N ARG A 38 -8.59 -5.71 -21.87
CA ARG A 38 -9.83 -4.93 -21.66
C ARG A 38 -11.07 -5.79 -21.41
N ARG A 39 -10.92 -7.09 -21.19
CA ARG A 39 -12.04 -8.00 -20.88
C ARG A 39 -12.65 -7.71 -19.51
N ASP A 40 -13.84 -8.27 -19.29
CA ASP A 40 -14.57 -8.14 -18.03
C ASP A 40 -13.72 -8.52 -16.81
N ARG A 41 -13.89 -7.76 -15.72
CA ARG A 41 -13.20 -7.97 -14.43
C ARG A 41 -13.38 -9.38 -13.88
N ARG A 42 -14.53 -10.03 -14.16
CA ARG A 42 -14.78 -11.44 -13.77
C ARG A 42 -13.78 -12.38 -14.44
N TRP A 43 -13.51 -12.19 -15.73
CA TRP A 43 -12.54 -13.00 -16.48
C TRP A 43 -11.11 -12.71 -16.00
N GLN A 44 -10.77 -11.43 -15.81
CA GLN A 44 -9.47 -11.01 -15.29
C GLN A 44 -9.16 -11.66 -13.94
N ARG A 45 -10.11 -11.62 -13.00
CA ARG A 45 -10.02 -12.30 -11.69
C ARG A 45 -9.78 -13.80 -11.86
N TRP A 46 -10.55 -14.46 -12.71
CA TRP A 46 -10.41 -15.90 -12.95
C TRP A 46 -9.04 -16.29 -13.49
N VAL A 47 -8.51 -15.54 -14.45
CA VAL A 47 -7.18 -15.79 -15.04
C VAL A 47 -6.06 -15.50 -14.04
N PHE A 48 -6.19 -14.40 -13.28
CA PHE A 48 -5.22 -14.08 -12.24
C PHE A 48 -5.15 -15.22 -11.20
N TRP A 49 -6.28 -15.61 -10.62
CA TRP A 49 -6.31 -16.64 -9.58
C TRP A 49 -5.93 -18.03 -10.09
N SER A 50 -6.21 -18.37 -11.35
CA SER A 50 -5.73 -19.63 -11.93
C SER A 50 -4.20 -19.64 -12.07
N GLY A 51 -3.60 -18.52 -12.47
CA GLY A 51 -2.15 -18.35 -12.50
C GLY A 51 -1.52 -18.47 -11.11
N VAL A 52 -2.10 -17.81 -10.10
CA VAL A 52 -1.64 -17.89 -8.69
C VAL A 52 -1.69 -19.33 -8.17
N CYS A 53 -2.79 -20.05 -8.40
CA CYS A 53 -2.91 -21.46 -8.06
C CYS A 53 -1.83 -22.32 -8.76
N GLY A 54 -1.57 -22.05 -10.05
CA GLY A 54 -0.51 -22.72 -10.80
C GLY A 54 0.87 -22.49 -10.20
N VAL A 55 1.22 -21.24 -9.88
CA VAL A 55 2.48 -20.89 -9.18
C VAL A 55 2.60 -21.66 -7.88
N ALA A 56 1.54 -21.67 -7.05
CA ALA A 56 1.56 -22.35 -5.75
C ALA A 56 1.81 -23.87 -5.90
N VAL A 57 1.12 -24.53 -6.84
CA VAL A 57 1.27 -25.96 -7.10
C VAL A 57 2.68 -26.28 -7.60
N PHE A 58 3.21 -25.54 -8.57
CA PHE A 58 4.54 -25.82 -9.09
C PHE A 58 5.65 -25.49 -8.08
N CYS A 59 5.51 -24.43 -7.28
CA CYS A 59 6.39 -24.15 -6.16
C CYS A 59 6.39 -25.29 -5.12
N PHE A 60 5.22 -25.82 -4.79
CA PHE A 60 5.08 -26.95 -3.87
C PHE A 60 5.81 -28.19 -4.40
N LEU A 61 5.52 -28.57 -5.65
CA LEU A 61 6.12 -29.75 -6.29
C LEU A 61 7.64 -29.61 -6.45
N ALA A 62 8.14 -28.41 -6.76
CA ALA A 62 9.57 -28.14 -6.89
C ALA A 62 10.35 -28.33 -5.57
N ALA A 63 9.69 -28.17 -4.43
CA ALA A 63 10.30 -28.28 -3.10
C ALA A 63 10.17 -29.67 -2.47
N LEU A 64 9.47 -30.62 -3.11
CA LEU A 64 9.42 -32.01 -2.65
C LEU A 64 10.80 -32.68 -2.77
N PRO A 65 11.15 -33.61 -1.86
CA PRO A 65 10.31 -34.23 -0.83
C PRO A 65 10.25 -33.46 0.51
N GLN A 66 10.77 -32.23 0.59
CA GLN A 66 10.80 -31.47 1.85
C GLN A 66 9.43 -30.81 2.10
N TRP A 67 8.49 -31.58 2.65
CA TRP A 67 7.11 -31.13 2.90
C TRP A 67 7.01 -29.79 3.63
N GLY A 68 7.82 -29.56 4.66
CA GLY A 68 7.83 -28.29 5.40
C GLY A 68 8.18 -27.10 4.50
N THR A 69 9.26 -27.22 3.72
CA THR A 69 9.68 -26.20 2.74
C THR A 69 8.64 -26.03 1.64
N ALA A 70 8.06 -27.12 1.15
CA ALA A 70 7.07 -27.10 0.08
C ALA A 70 5.80 -26.36 0.49
N ILE A 71 5.24 -26.66 1.68
CA ILE A 71 4.08 -25.96 2.22
C ILE A 71 4.42 -24.48 2.41
N PHE A 72 5.57 -24.17 3.03
CA PHE A 72 5.97 -22.80 3.29
C PHE A 72 6.07 -21.98 2.01
N VAL A 73 6.79 -22.45 0.98
CA VAL A 73 6.97 -21.72 -0.28
C VAL A 73 5.64 -21.56 -1.02
N ALA A 74 4.79 -22.59 -1.04
CA ALA A 74 3.48 -22.50 -1.68
C ALA A 74 2.58 -21.44 -1.01
N VAL A 75 2.46 -21.48 0.32
CA VAL A 75 1.69 -20.49 1.09
C VAL A 75 2.28 -19.09 0.94
N PHE A 76 3.61 -18.96 1.00
CA PHE A 76 4.29 -17.69 0.82
C PHE A 76 4.03 -17.10 -0.57
N SER A 77 4.09 -17.90 -1.64
CA SER A 77 3.81 -17.43 -3.00
C SER A 77 2.37 -16.93 -3.16
N VAL A 78 1.38 -17.66 -2.61
CA VAL A 78 -0.03 -17.21 -2.63
C VAL A 78 -0.18 -15.91 -1.83
N GLY A 79 0.40 -15.84 -0.64
CA GLY A 79 0.36 -14.64 0.21
C GLY A 79 1.00 -13.43 -0.47
N TYR A 80 2.18 -13.61 -1.08
CA TYR A 80 2.89 -12.56 -1.80
C TYR A 80 2.11 -12.05 -3.02
N LEU A 81 1.59 -12.95 -3.85
CA LEU A 81 0.80 -12.56 -5.02
C LEU A 81 -0.54 -11.94 -4.64
N SER A 82 -1.17 -12.39 -3.55
CA SER A 82 -2.39 -11.76 -3.01
C SER A 82 -2.09 -10.38 -2.45
N PHE A 83 -0.99 -10.20 -1.73
CA PHE A 83 -0.53 -8.91 -1.25
C PHE A 83 -0.27 -7.96 -2.41
N SER A 84 0.46 -8.40 -3.44
CA SER A 84 0.66 -7.63 -4.67
C SER A 84 -0.67 -7.24 -5.34
N ALA A 85 -1.60 -8.19 -5.47
CA ALA A 85 -2.92 -7.96 -6.04
C ALA A 85 -3.71 -6.90 -5.26
N TYR A 86 -3.60 -6.88 -3.92
CA TYR A 86 -4.25 -5.88 -3.09
C TYR A 86 -3.79 -4.45 -3.42
N PHE A 87 -2.51 -4.24 -3.73
CA PHE A 87 -1.99 -2.91 -4.07
C PHE A 87 -2.21 -2.52 -5.52
N ALA A 88 -2.25 -3.47 -6.44
CA ALA A 88 -2.19 -3.18 -7.87
C ALA A 88 -3.48 -3.46 -8.64
N THR A 89 -4.47 -4.15 -8.04
CA THR A 89 -5.60 -4.69 -8.82
C THR A 89 -6.93 -4.80 -8.04
N PRO A 90 -8.09 -4.76 -8.71
CA PRO A 90 -9.40 -5.01 -8.13
C PRO A 90 -9.77 -6.51 -8.06
N TYR A 91 -8.78 -7.39 -7.85
CA TYR A 91 -8.94 -8.84 -8.04
C TYR A 91 -9.36 -9.61 -6.79
N ILE A 92 -9.22 -9.02 -5.60
CA ILE A 92 -9.64 -9.64 -4.35
C ILE A 92 -11.11 -9.29 -4.12
N LYS A 93 -11.98 -10.29 -4.27
CA LYS A 93 -13.43 -10.16 -4.01
C LYS A 93 -13.86 -11.16 -2.95
N ILE A 94 -14.42 -10.68 -1.85
CA ILE A 94 -14.90 -11.51 -0.73
C ILE A 94 -16.30 -11.05 -0.36
N GLY A 95 -17.28 -11.97 -0.39
CA GLY A 95 -18.67 -11.66 0.02
C GLY A 95 -19.32 -10.55 -0.81
N GLY A 96 -19.01 -10.45 -2.11
CA GLY A 96 -19.55 -9.42 -3.00
C GLY A 96 -18.80 -8.08 -2.98
N ARG A 97 -17.95 -7.83 -1.98
CA ARG A 97 -17.14 -6.60 -1.85
C ARG A 97 -15.75 -6.81 -2.45
N ILE A 98 -15.23 -5.77 -3.11
CA ILE A 98 -13.87 -5.75 -3.66
C ILE A 98 -12.96 -5.09 -2.63
N TYR A 99 -11.84 -5.73 -2.34
CA TYR A 99 -10.84 -5.25 -1.40
C TYR A 99 -9.57 -4.88 -2.17
N ALA A 100 -9.33 -3.59 -2.33
CA ALA A 100 -8.11 -3.06 -2.94
C ALA A 100 -7.54 -1.94 -2.08
N PHE A 101 -6.29 -1.57 -2.30
CA PHE A 101 -5.67 -0.44 -1.61
C PHE A 101 -6.23 0.89 -2.12
N HIS A 102 -6.31 1.05 -3.45
CA HIS A 102 -6.85 2.24 -4.09
C HIS A 102 -8.39 2.27 -4.05
N ILE A 103 -8.94 3.49 -3.98
CA ILE A 103 -10.39 3.74 -3.93
C ILE A 103 -11.05 3.29 -5.24
N ASP A 104 -10.50 3.70 -6.39
CA ASP A 104 -11.02 3.36 -7.72
C ASP A 104 -11.15 1.85 -7.94
N ASP A 105 -10.18 1.08 -7.43
CA ASP A 105 -10.18 -0.38 -7.52
C ASP A 105 -11.11 -1.06 -6.51
N SER A 106 -11.48 -0.36 -5.44
CA SER A 106 -12.41 -0.88 -4.41
C SER A 106 -13.87 -0.66 -4.80
N GLU A 107 -14.16 0.16 -5.82
CA GLU A 107 -15.54 0.44 -6.24
C GLU A 107 -16.23 -0.81 -6.81
N PRO A 108 -17.51 -1.05 -6.45
CA PRO A 108 -18.30 -2.13 -7.03
C PRO A 108 -18.35 -2.05 -8.57
N ASP A 109 -18.49 -3.21 -9.21
CA ASP A 109 -18.72 -3.27 -10.65
C ASP A 109 -20.09 -2.62 -10.95
N ARG A 110 -20.11 -1.36 -11.42
CA ARG A 110 -21.35 -0.60 -11.75
C ARG A 110 -21.97 -1.09 -13.06
N ALA A 111 -23.30 -1.00 -13.17
CA ALA A 111 -23.96 -1.18 -14.45
C ALA A 111 -23.66 0.03 -15.38
N PRO A 112 -23.63 -0.15 -16.70
CA PRO A 112 -23.29 0.93 -17.65
C PRO A 112 -24.18 2.18 -17.52
N ASP A 113 -25.44 1.99 -17.11
CA ASP A 113 -26.46 3.03 -17.05
C ASP A 113 -26.69 3.56 -15.62
N GLU A 114 -25.93 3.08 -14.64
CA GLU A 114 -26.07 3.53 -13.25
C GLU A 114 -25.29 4.83 -13.03
N PRO A 115 -25.95 5.95 -12.70
CA PRO A 115 -25.25 7.20 -12.42
C PRO A 115 -24.33 7.04 -11.21
N PRO A 116 -23.16 7.70 -11.20
CA PRO A 116 -22.27 7.64 -10.06
C PRO A 116 -22.97 8.15 -8.79
N PRO A 117 -22.64 7.60 -7.61
CA PRO A 117 -23.11 8.13 -6.34
C PRO A 117 -22.82 9.63 -6.24
N GLY A 118 -23.82 10.42 -5.86
CA GLY A 118 -23.70 11.88 -5.79
C GLY A 118 -23.85 12.62 -7.12
N ALA A 119 -24.27 11.95 -8.19
CA ALA A 119 -24.58 12.62 -9.46
C ALA A 119 -25.60 13.76 -9.24
N GLY A 120 -25.17 14.99 -9.47
CA GLY A 120 -25.98 16.21 -9.29
C GLY A 120 -25.68 17.02 -8.02
N ASP A 121 -24.87 16.50 -7.10
CA ASP A 121 -24.39 17.23 -5.93
C ASP A 121 -22.94 17.69 -6.14
N PRO A 122 -22.68 19.00 -6.32
CA PRO A 122 -21.32 19.51 -6.55
C PRO A 122 -20.42 19.43 -5.30
N ASP A 123 -21.00 19.21 -4.12
CA ASP A 123 -20.29 19.10 -2.85
C ASP A 123 -20.09 17.64 -2.40
N TYR A 124 -20.56 16.67 -3.18
CA TYR A 124 -20.43 15.25 -2.83
C TYR A 124 -18.98 14.80 -2.83
N ASP A 125 -18.49 14.41 -1.64
CA ASP A 125 -17.17 13.82 -1.42
C ASP A 125 -17.33 12.55 -0.57
N PRO A 126 -17.27 11.35 -1.18
CA PRO A 126 -17.44 10.10 -0.45
C PRO A 126 -16.25 9.77 0.46
N TYR A 127 -15.09 10.38 0.23
CA TYR A 127 -13.85 10.09 0.96
C TYR A 127 -13.09 11.38 1.32
N PRO A 128 -13.65 12.21 2.20
CA PRO A 128 -13.11 13.54 2.51
C PRO A 128 -11.74 13.49 3.21
N ASP A 129 -11.34 12.34 3.75
CA ASP A 129 -10.05 12.14 4.41
C ASP A 129 -9.03 11.38 3.52
N SER A 130 -9.35 11.10 2.25
CA SER A 130 -8.45 10.37 1.35
C SER A 130 -7.28 11.22 0.83
N TYR A 131 -6.11 10.59 0.70
CA TYR A 131 -4.94 11.23 0.13
C TYR A 131 -5.10 11.31 -1.39
N ALA A 132 -5.17 12.54 -1.92
CA ALA A 132 -5.32 12.85 -3.34
C ALA A 132 -6.50 12.15 -4.02
N GLY A 133 -7.55 11.77 -3.28
CA GLY A 133 -8.67 10.98 -3.82
C GLY A 133 -8.39 9.51 -4.08
N SER A 134 -7.15 9.04 -3.89
CA SER A 134 -6.75 7.70 -4.33
C SER A 134 -6.75 6.66 -3.22
N VAL A 135 -6.40 7.04 -1.98
CA VAL A 135 -6.22 6.12 -0.85
C VAL A 135 -6.81 6.74 0.41
N THR A 136 -7.71 6.03 1.09
CA THR A 136 -8.30 6.53 2.34
C THR A 136 -7.25 6.67 3.45
N ALA A 137 -7.43 7.64 4.37
CA ALA A 137 -6.49 7.82 5.47
C ALA A 137 -6.28 6.53 6.29
N PRO A 138 -7.31 5.76 6.69
CA PRO A 138 -7.09 4.52 7.42
C PRO A 138 -6.16 3.54 6.70
N LYS A 139 -6.32 3.34 5.38
CA LYS A 139 -5.47 2.43 4.60
C LYS A 139 -4.03 2.91 4.56
N MET A 140 -3.81 4.22 4.34
CA MET A 140 -2.47 4.80 4.31
C MET A 140 -1.76 4.69 5.65
N TRP A 141 -2.47 4.97 6.75
CA TRP A 141 -1.91 4.90 8.10
C TRP A 141 -1.63 3.46 8.54
N TRP A 142 -2.49 2.50 8.17
CA TRP A 142 -2.21 1.08 8.39
C TRP A 142 -1.05 0.55 7.55
N LEU A 143 -0.83 1.07 6.34
CA LEU A 143 0.39 0.78 5.56
C LEU A 143 1.64 1.36 6.22
N MET A 144 1.52 2.53 6.84
CA MET A 144 2.65 3.20 7.46
C MET A 144 3.18 2.46 8.70
N VAL A 145 2.33 1.78 9.47
CA VAL A 145 2.74 1.00 10.65
C VAL A 145 3.83 -0.04 10.33
N PRO A 146 3.62 -1.04 9.45
CA PRO A 146 4.65 -2.03 9.12
C PRO A 146 5.84 -1.40 8.37
N GLY A 147 5.61 -0.39 7.53
CA GLY A 147 6.69 0.33 6.86
C GLY A 147 7.65 1.01 7.84
N MET A 148 7.12 1.67 8.87
CA MET A 148 7.90 2.31 9.91
C MET A 148 8.53 1.30 10.87
N ALA A 149 7.88 0.17 11.15
CA ALA A 149 8.49 -0.92 11.89
C ALA A 149 9.74 -1.45 11.16
N LEU A 150 9.65 -1.69 9.85
CA LEU A 150 10.78 -2.14 9.03
C LEU A 150 11.92 -1.12 9.02
N CYS A 151 11.60 0.17 8.82
CA CYS A 151 12.62 1.22 8.84
C CYS A 151 13.30 1.31 10.22
N SER A 152 12.51 1.30 11.30
CA SER A 152 13.02 1.38 12.67
C SER A 152 13.87 0.17 13.04
N PHE A 153 13.48 -1.02 12.58
CA PHE A 153 14.30 -2.23 12.74
C PHE A 153 15.68 -2.08 12.10
N ASN A 154 15.75 -1.63 10.84
CA ASN A 154 17.04 -1.40 10.17
C ASN A 154 17.89 -0.32 10.87
N VAL A 155 17.26 0.76 11.36
CA VAL A 155 17.99 1.77 12.13
C VAL A 155 18.51 1.20 13.45
N ALA A 156 17.69 0.40 14.16
CA ALA A 156 18.08 -0.21 15.43
C ALA A 156 19.23 -1.22 15.26
N THR A 157 19.20 -2.05 14.22
CA THR A 157 20.31 -2.98 13.93
C THR A 157 21.58 -2.22 13.61
N ALA A 158 21.52 -1.12 12.87
CA ALA A 158 22.67 -0.27 12.58
C ALA A 158 23.31 0.34 13.84
N LEU A 159 22.49 0.73 14.83
CA LEU A 159 22.96 1.27 16.10
C LEU A 159 23.71 0.22 16.95
N VAL A 160 23.27 -1.04 16.89
CA VAL A 160 23.87 -2.14 17.66
C VAL A 160 25.12 -2.72 16.96
N SER A 161 25.22 -2.61 15.63
CA SER A 161 26.23 -3.31 14.81
C SER A 161 27.65 -2.71 14.80
N ALA A 162 28.11 -2.10 15.89
CA ALA A 162 29.49 -1.66 16.14
C ALA A 162 30.24 -1.04 14.93
N GLY A 163 29.57 -0.22 14.12
CA GLY A 163 30.18 0.55 13.02
C GLY A 163 30.06 -0.03 11.61
N LYS A 164 29.47 -1.21 11.41
CA LYS A 164 29.14 -1.70 10.05
C LYS A 164 27.81 -1.11 9.57
N ARG A 165 27.81 0.16 9.19
CA ARG A 165 26.65 0.82 8.59
C ARG A 165 26.50 0.41 7.13
N SER A 166 25.33 -0.14 6.79
CA SER A 166 24.93 -0.37 5.42
C SER A 166 24.28 0.90 4.84
N TRP A 167 24.31 1.05 3.52
CA TRP A 167 23.55 2.10 2.84
C TRP A 167 22.04 1.96 3.11
N VAL A 168 21.56 0.73 3.35
CA VAL A 168 20.16 0.43 3.68
C VAL A 168 19.72 1.12 4.96
N ASP A 169 20.61 1.18 5.96
CA ASP A 169 20.32 1.82 7.26
C ASP A 169 20.16 3.33 7.09
N VAL A 170 21.03 3.94 6.27
CA VAL A 170 20.97 5.36 5.92
C VAL A 170 19.68 5.66 5.15
N ALA A 171 19.33 4.82 4.17
CA ALA A 171 18.10 4.96 3.41
C ALA A 171 16.85 4.82 4.30
N ALA A 172 16.84 3.88 5.23
CA ALA A 172 15.76 3.70 6.19
C ALA A 172 15.58 4.92 7.11
N ALA A 173 16.69 5.45 7.64
CA ALA A 173 16.65 6.67 8.46
C ALA A 173 16.13 7.88 7.66
N ALA A 174 16.63 8.07 6.43
CA ALA A 174 16.17 9.13 5.54
C ALA A 174 14.67 8.98 5.21
N ALA A 175 14.20 7.76 4.95
CA ALA A 175 12.79 7.49 4.70
C ALA A 175 11.90 7.89 5.88
N VAL A 176 12.27 7.58 7.12
CA VAL A 176 11.53 8.02 8.33
C VAL A 176 11.42 9.54 8.36
N VAL A 177 12.52 10.25 8.11
CA VAL A 177 12.54 11.73 8.14
C VAL A 177 11.65 12.32 7.06
N VAL A 178 11.86 11.89 5.81
CA VAL A 178 11.14 12.41 4.64
C VAL A 178 9.63 12.13 4.75
N ILE A 179 9.26 10.91 5.14
CA ILE A 179 7.84 10.53 5.27
C ILE A 179 7.21 11.27 6.45
N ALA A 180 7.83 11.32 7.63
CA ALA A 180 7.28 12.03 8.78
C ALA A 180 7.05 13.51 8.48
N ALA A 181 8.06 14.19 7.95
CA ALA A 181 7.97 15.61 7.62
C ALA A 181 6.97 15.85 6.47
N GLY A 182 7.01 15.04 5.42
CA GLY A 182 6.11 15.15 4.27
C GLY A 182 4.64 15.00 4.65
N PHE A 183 4.29 13.97 5.42
CA PHE A 183 2.93 13.75 5.89
C PHE A 183 2.46 14.85 6.86
N GLY A 184 3.31 15.25 7.82
CA GLY A 184 2.99 16.33 8.74
C GLY A 184 2.73 17.65 8.03
N TYR A 185 3.61 17.99 7.08
CA TYR A 185 3.49 19.20 6.28
C TYR A 185 2.25 19.18 5.38
N MET A 186 1.98 18.05 4.70
CA MET A 186 0.85 17.90 3.79
C MET A 186 -0.50 17.94 4.53
N ASP A 187 -0.65 17.19 5.63
CA ASP A 187 -1.90 17.17 6.40
C ASP A 187 -2.25 18.56 6.94
N SER A 188 -1.28 19.29 7.49
CA SER A 188 -1.52 20.65 7.99
C SER A 188 -1.72 21.67 6.87
N SER A 189 -1.06 21.51 5.71
CA SER A 189 -1.21 22.47 4.61
C SER A 189 -2.67 22.58 4.20
N TRP A 190 -3.43 21.48 4.22
CA TRP A 190 -4.85 21.44 3.89
C TRP A 190 -5.79 21.54 5.11
N ARG A 191 -5.26 21.89 6.30
CA ARG A 191 -6.01 21.99 7.57
C ARG A 191 -6.70 20.69 8.02
N TYR A 192 -6.20 19.54 7.59
CA TYR A 192 -6.66 18.29 8.18
C TYR A 192 -6.24 18.21 9.64
N ARG A 193 -7.02 17.46 10.43
CA ARG A 193 -6.64 17.08 11.80
C ARG A 193 -5.32 16.31 11.78
N ILE A 194 -4.62 16.28 12.92
CA ILE A 194 -3.41 15.46 13.09
C ILE A 194 -3.71 14.03 12.66
N ALA A 195 -2.87 13.50 11.76
CA ALA A 195 -3.01 12.18 11.14
C ALA A 195 -4.38 11.93 10.49
N ARG A 196 -5.07 12.98 10.04
CA ARG A 196 -6.46 12.93 9.54
C ARG A 196 -7.41 12.19 10.50
N GLY A 197 -7.14 12.23 11.81
CA GLY A 197 -7.91 11.55 12.86
C GLY A 197 -7.45 10.13 13.21
N GLN A 198 -6.46 9.56 12.52
CA GLN A 198 -5.92 8.21 12.74
C GLN A 198 -4.96 8.14 13.94
N THR A 199 -5.48 8.48 15.12
CA THR A 199 -4.67 8.66 16.35
C THR A 199 -4.02 7.36 16.82
N VAL A 200 -4.72 6.22 16.72
CA VAL A 200 -4.19 4.92 17.16
C VAL A 200 -2.95 4.55 16.34
N GLN A 201 -3.03 4.66 15.02
CA GLN A 201 -1.94 4.34 14.10
C GLN A 201 -0.78 5.33 14.27
N PHE A 202 -1.08 6.61 14.46
CA PHE A 202 -0.07 7.62 14.73
C PHE A 202 0.72 7.33 16.01
N VAL A 203 0.04 6.94 17.09
CA VAL A 203 0.69 6.54 18.35
C VAL A 203 1.53 5.28 18.14
N LEU A 204 1.02 4.27 17.43
CA LEU A 204 1.79 3.06 17.12
C LEU A 204 3.07 3.37 16.34
N VAL A 205 2.99 4.20 15.30
CA VAL A 205 4.16 4.64 14.53
C VAL A 205 5.13 5.43 15.40
N GLY A 206 4.62 6.31 16.27
CA GLY A 206 5.41 7.04 17.26
C GLY A 206 6.20 6.10 18.16
N VAL A 207 5.55 5.11 18.77
CA VAL A 207 6.20 4.12 19.63
C VAL A 207 7.26 3.31 18.86
N LEU A 208 6.92 2.81 17.66
CA LEU A 208 7.83 2.00 16.84
C LEU A 208 9.12 2.74 16.46
N THR A 209 9.04 4.06 16.28
CA THR A 209 10.16 4.91 15.87
C THR A 209 10.86 5.59 17.06
N GLY A 210 10.54 5.20 18.30
CA GLY A 210 11.09 5.83 19.51
C GLY A 210 10.71 7.31 19.66
N GLY A 211 9.56 7.71 19.10
CA GLY A 211 9.03 9.08 19.13
C GLY A 211 9.57 9.99 18.02
N MET A 212 10.60 9.56 17.26
CA MET A 212 11.23 10.39 16.22
C MET A 212 10.23 10.81 15.14
N PHE A 213 9.40 9.87 14.67
CA PHE A 213 8.38 10.18 13.67
C PHE A 213 7.40 11.24 14.17
N THR A 214 6.92 11.11 15.40
CA THR A 214 5.98 12.05 16.02
C THR A 214 6.57 13.45 16.12
N LEU A 215 7.83 13.57 16.55
CA LEU A 215 8.51 14.86 16.66
C LEU A 215 8.64 15.55 15.29
N LEU A 216 9.11 14.82 14.28
CA LEU A 216 9.30 15.35 12.93
C LEU A 216 7.96 15.71 12.27
N TYR A 217 6.96 14.83 12.39
CA TYR A 217 5.62 15.05 11.89
C TYR A 217 5.01 16.32 12.51
N LEU A 218 5.00 16.43 13.84
CA LEU A 218 4.39 17.57 14.52
C LEU A 218 5.14 18.88 14.26
N THR A 219 6.47 18.83 14.13
CA THR A 219 7.27 20.01 13.77
C THR A 219 6.91 20.49 12.38
N ALA A 220 6.90 19.60 11.39
CA ALA A 220 6.51 19.93 10.02
C ALA A 220 5.04 20.39 9.93
N TYR A 221 4.15 19.77 10.70
CA TYR A 221 2.75 20.15 10.83
C TYR A 221 2.63 21.59 11.34
N ARG A 222 3.33 21.96 12.42
CA ARG A 222 3.34 23.34 12.95
C ARG A 222 3.96 24.35 11.98
N ILE A 223 4.98 23.97 11.22
CA ILE A 223 5.58 24.83 10.18
C ILE A 223 4.56 25.11 9.08
N ALA A 224 3.87 24.08 8.59
CA ALA A 224 2.84 24.20 7.56
C ALA A 224 1.62 25.02 8.01
N GLN A 225 1.29 25.07 9.30
CA GLN A 225 0.25 25.97 9.81
C GLN A 225 0.62 27.45 9.58
N ARG A 226 1.91 27.79 9.66
CA ARG A 226 2.40 29.16 9.43
C ARG A 226 2.63 29.44 7.95
N TRP A 227 3.07 28.45 7.18
CA TRP A 227 3.44 28.57 5.77
C TRP A 227 2.80 27.44 4.95
N PRO A 228 1.47 27.45 4.75
CA PRO A 228 0.78 26.38 4.06
C PRO A 228 1.07 26.41 2.55
N PHE A 229 1.34 25.24 1.96
CA PHE A 229 1.48 25.11 0.51
C PHE A 229 0.22 24.51 -0.10
N ARG A 230 -0.58 25.36 -0.79
CA ARG A 230 -1.88 24.98 -1.39
C ARG A 230 -1.95 25.32 -2.87
N PRO A 231 -1.19 24.62 -3.73
CA PRO A 231 -1.31 24.84 -5.16
C PRO A 231 -2.69 24.37 -5.63
N LYS A 232 -3.41 25.22 -6.37
CA LYS A 232 -4.73 24.88 -6.95
C LYS A 232 -4.68 23.76 -8.01
N ILE A 233 -3.46 23.43 -8.46
CA ILE A 233 -3.18 22.35 -9.41
C ILE A 233 -3.00 21.01 -8.68
N SER A 234 -2.93 20.98 -7.34
CA SER A 234 -2.81 19.71 -6.62
C SER A 234 -4.04 18.82 -6.83
N SER A 235 -3.80 17.52 -6.91
CA SER A 235 -4.85 16.51 -6.88
C SER A 235 -5.74 16.67 -5.64
N GLU A 236 -5.18 17.07 -4.51
CA GLU A 236 -5.94 17.33 -3.28
C GLU A 236 -7.00 18.42 -3.47
N TYR A 237 -6.64 19.56 -4.08
CA TYR A 237 -7.58 20.66 -4.34
C TYR A 237 -8.62 20.29 -5.40
N ILE A 238 -8.20 19.48 -6.39
CA ILE A 238 -9.07 19.05 -7.49
C ILE A 238 -10.05 17.99 -7.00
N VAL A 239 -9.66 17.05 -6.15
CA VAL A 239 -10.55 15.96 -5.78
C VAL A 239 -11.53 16.36 -4.67
N HIS A 240 -11.15 17.24 -3.74
CA HIS A 240 -11.96 17.55 -2.57
C HIS A 240 -12.71 18.90 -2.71
N PRO A 241 -14.04 18.89 -2.94
CA PRO A 241 -14.83 20.12 -3.12
C PRO A 241 -14.79 21.05 -1.89
N HIS A 242 -14.75 20.46 -0.69
CA HIS A 242 -14.70 21.20 0.56
C HIS A 242 -13.43 22.07 0.72
N LEU A 243 -12.34 21.75 0.01
CA LEU A 243 -11.10 22.54 0.01
C LEU A 243 -11.16 23.75 -0.95
N ARG A 244 -12.19 23.82 -1.82
CA ARG A 244 -12.38 24.90 -2.79
C ARG A 244 -13.22 26.05 -2.23
N LYS A 245 -14.01 25.80 -1.20
CA LYS A 245 -14.88 26.81 -0.59
C LYS A 245 -14.00 27.88 0.09
N PRO A 246 -14.20 29.18 -0.21
CA PRO A 246 -13.51 30.25 0.50
C PRO A 246 -13.91 30.25 1.98
N ASP A 247 -12.99 30.68 2.85
CA ASP A 247 -13.13 30.72 4.33
C ASP A 247 -14.36 31.53 4.85
N THR A 248 -15.18 32.11 3.96
CA THR A 248 -16.36 32.95 4.25
C THR A 248 -17.64 32.19 4.61
N GLU A 249 -17.71 30.87 4.46
CA GLU A 249 -18.89 30.06 4.81
C GLU A 249 -18.73 29.21 6.09
N SER A 250 -17.74 29.49 6.95
CA SER A 250 -17.76 28.95 8.31
C SER A 250 -18.96 29.54 9.05
N PRO A 251 -19.90 28.74 9.60
CA PRO A 251 -20.74 29.23 10.68
C PRO A 251 -19.79 29.73 11.77
N GLN A 252 -19.92 30.99 12.15
CA GLN A 252 -19.24 31.51 13.33
C GLN A 252 -19.61 30.57 14.49
N ALA A 253 -18.62 29.90 15.08
CA ALA A 253 -18.81 29.28 16.37
C ALA A 253 -19.22 30.40 17.34
N PRO A 254 -20.36 30.28 18.05
CA PRO A 254 -20.69 31.25 19.08
C PRO A 254 -19.58 31.21 20.13
N LEU A 255 -18.99 32.37 20.39
CA LEU A 255 -18.17 32.62 21.56
C LEU A 255 -19.10 32.60 22.77
N GLU A 256 -19.13 31.48 23.49
CA GLU A 256 -19.49 31.43 24.92
C GLU A 256 -18.57 30.44 25.65
#